data_AF-A0A9N8YIY1-F1
#
_entry.id   AF-A0A9N8YIY1-F1
#
_cell.length_a   1.000
_cell.length_b   1.000
_cell.length_c   1.000
_cell.angle_alpha   90.00
_cell.angle_beta   90.00
_cell.angle_gamma   90.00
#
_symmetry.space_group_name_H-M   'P 1'
#
loop_
_entity.id
_entity.type
_entity.pdbx_description
1 polymer ?
#
loop_
_entity_poly.entity_id
_entity_poly.type
_entity_poly.pdbx_seq_one_letter_code
_entity_poly.pdbx_strand_id
1 'polypeptide(L)'
;MAADELCINELVERIQEFLLYNPELILTNLVLIHRFVTEYDHFTELQTFCLNTINQDPAIFFEAKDFITIDQNTLLFILKASNLIMKEIDLWNKIVEWGIAQDPLLSHDIKTWTSDHFSTFRNIVQPFVNCIKFSLISQDDFFEKVRPFNQEIGVESLSSGIGTYSGPSFGGSETDLQLWGNFNEERYCRCVKTSYEYKIRESEDYFSVDDYEVFQVVRIFSTT
;
A
#
# COMPACT_ATOMS: atom_id res chain seq x y z
N MET A 1 0.48 -45.53 -25.26
CA MET A 1 0.55 -45.32 -23.80
C MET A 1 1.99 -45.11 -23.34
N ALA A 2 2.88 -46.13 -23.36
CA ALA A 2 4.29 -45.93 -22.95
C ALA A 2 5.11 -44.99 -23.87
N ALA A 3 4.87 -45.01 -25.18
CA ALA A 3 5.54 -44.10 -26.13
C ALA A 3 5.05 -42.65 -26.00
N ASP A 4 3.75 -42.46 -25.70
CA ASP A 4 3.16 -41.13 -25.52
C ASP A 4 3.69 -40.46 -24.25
N GLU A 5 3.85 -41.25 -23.17
CA GLU A 5 4.46 -40.80 -21.91
C GLU A 5 5.94 -40.45 -22.08
N LEU A 6 6.70 -41.24 -22.86
CA LEU A 6 8.10 -40.96 -23.16
C LEU A 6 8.28 -39.64 -23.93
N CYS A 7 7.43 -39.39 -24.94
CA CYS A 7 7.46 -38.15 -25.72
C CYS A 7 7.10 -36.91 -24.89
N ILE A 8 6.20 -37.04 -23.91
CA ILE A 8 5.85 -35.95 -22.98
C ILE A 8 7.04 -35.62 -22.09
N ASN A 9 7.75 -36.63 -21.55
CA ASN A 9 8.91 -36.40 -20.69
C ASN A 9 10.07 -35.71 -21.44
N GLU A 10 10.39 -36.14 -22.65
CA GLU A 10 11.44 -35.50 -23.48
C GLU A 10 11.11 -34.02 -23.78
N LEU A 11 9.82 -33.72 -24.01
CA LEU A 11 9.37 -32.35 -24.23
C LEU A 11 9.49 -31.51 -22.96
N VAL A 12 9.08 -32.04 -21.81
CA VAL A 12 9.18 -31.38 -20.50
C VAL A 12 10.64 -31.07 -20.18
N GLU A 13 11.55 -32.04 -20.31
CA GLU A 13 12.99 -31.84 -20.10
C GLU A 13 13.54 -30.70 -20.96
N ARG A 14 13.22 -30.70 -22.26
CA ARG A 14 13.72 -29.70 -23.18
C ARG A 14 13.17 -28.29 -22.92
N ILE A 15 11.93 -28.18 -22.46
CA ILE A 15 11.35 -26.89 -22.03
C ILE A 15 12.04 -26.39 -20.76
N GLN A 16 12.24 -27.26 -19.77
CA GLN A 16 12.93 -26.90 -18.52
C GLN A 16 14.36 -26.43 -18.80
N GLU A 17 15.14 -27.20 -19.56
CA GLU A 17 16.51 -26.84 -19.94
C GLU A 17 16.57 -25.46 -20.62
N PHE A 18 15.66 -25.20 -21.57
CA PHE A 18 15.61 -23.93 -22.28
C PHE A 18 15.32 -22.74 -21.36
N LEU A 19 14.35 -22.89 -20.45
CA LEU A 19 13.97 -21.82 -19.52
C LEU A 19 15.04 -21.60 -18.45
N LEU A 20 15.60 -22.68 -17.88
CA LEU A 20 16.65 -22.61 -16.86
C LEU A 20 17.97 -22.06 -17.42
N TYR A 21 18.23 -22.24 -18.72
CA TYR A 21 19.34 -21.58 -19.40
C TYR A 21 19.13 -20.06 -19.59
N ASN A 22 17.87 -19.59 -19.55
CA ASN A 22 17.50 -18.20 -19.76
C ASN A 22 16.68 -17.65 -18.57
N PRO A 23 17.28 -17.52 -17.37
CA PRO A 23 16.56 -17.12 -16.17
C PRO A 23 15.86 -15.76 -16.30
N GLU A 24 16.38 -14.84 -17.12
CA GLU A 24 15.71 -13.55 -17.39
C GLU A 24 14.29 -13.70 -17.98
N LEU A 25 14.06 -14.72 -18.82
CA LEU A 25 12.72 -15.03 -19.35
C LEU A 25 11.80 -15.50 -18.23
N ILE A 26 12.36 -16.25 -17.27
CA ILE A 26 11.63 -16.71 -16.09
C ILE A 26 11.24 -15.52 -15.22
N LEU A 27 12.21 -14.70 -14.84
CA LEU A 27 12.00 -13.56 -13.95
C LEU A 27 11.05 -12.52 -14.55
N THR A 28 11.13 -12.30 -15.87
CA THR A 28 10.23 -11.38 -16.58
C THR A 28 8.76 -11.83 -16.55
N ASN A 29 8.51 -13.14 -16.54
CA ASN A 29 7.18 -13.76 -16.61
C ASN A 29 6.93 -14.67 -15.39
N LEU A 30 7.42 -14.25 -14.22
CA LEU A 30 7.50 -15.10 -13.05
C LEU A 30 6.11 -15.52 -12.57
N VAL A 31 5.10 -14.65 -12.70
CA VAL A 31 3.73 -14.96 -12.28
C VAL A 31 3.14 -16.06 -13.15
N LEU A 32 3.25 -15.92 -14.48
CA LEU A 32 2.76 -16.91 -15.43
C LEU A 32 3.46 -18.25 -15.26
N ILE A 33 4.78 -18.24 -15.09
CA ILE A 33 5.56 -19.46 -14.94
C ILE A 33 5.28 -20.13 -13.59
N HIS A 34 5.24 -19.36 -12.50
CA HIS A 34 4.88 -19.88 -11.18
C HIS A 34 3.51 -20.56 -11.21
N ARG A 35 2.50 -19.94 -11.84
CA ARG A 35 1.18 -20.54 -12.02
C ARG A 35 1.25 -21.84 -12.82
N PHE A 36 1.96 -21.83 -13.95
CA PHE A 36 2.12 -22.99 -14.81
C PHE A 36 2.77 -24.17 -14.07
N VAL A 37 3.88 -23.97 -13.38
CA VAL A 37 4.57 -25.04 -12.64
C VAL A 37 3.86 -25.46 -11.35
N THR A 38 2.90 -24.68 -10.88
CA THR A 38 2.02 -25.07 -9.76
C THR A 38 0.85 -25.92 -10.25
N GLU A 39 0.38 -25.69 -11.48
CA GLU A 39 -0.69 -26.48 -12.11
C GLU A 39 -0.20 -27.83 -12.63
N TYR A 40 1.05 -27.90 -13.12
CA TYR A 40 1.63 -29.11 -13.71
C TYR A 40 2.82 -29.62 -12.89
N ASP A 41 2.68 -30.80 -12.29
CA ASP A 41 3.68 -31.44 -11.43
C ASP A 41 4.88 -32.05 -12.17
N HIS A 42 4.86 -32.05 -13.51
CA HIS A 42 5.93 -32.61 -14.34
C HIS A 42 7.17 -31.70 -14.41
N PHE A 43 7.03 -30.39 -14.16
CA PHE A 43 8.10 -29.40 -14.27
C PHE A 43 8.87 -29.18 -12.95
N THR A 44 9.37 -30.28 -12.36
CA THR A 44 9.93 -30.28 -11.00
C THR A 44 11.19 -29.41 -10.83
N GLU A 45 12.07 -29.34 -11.83
CA GLU A 45 13.29 -28.54 -11.78
C GLU A 45 12.97 -27.05 -11.86
N LEU A 46 12.08 -26.68 -12.79
CA LEU A 46 11.61 -25.31 -12.96
C LEU A 46 10.80 -24.84 -11.75
N GLN A 47 9.96 -25.71 -11.18
CA GLN A 47 9.24 -25.46 -9.93
C GLN A 47 10.22 -25.22 -8.77
N THR A 48 11.24 -26.06 -8.64
CA THR A 48 12.28 -25.92 -7.61
C THR A 48 13.04 -24.61 -7.77
N PHE A 49 13.41 -24.25 -9.00
CA PHE A 49 14.04 -22.96 -9.30
C PHE A 49 13.15 -21.80 -8.84
N CYS A 50 11.88 -21.76 -9.29
CA CYS A 50 10.95 -20.69 -8.93
C CYS A 50 10.78 -20.58 -7.41
N LEU A 51 10.51 -21.70 -6.72
CA LEU A 51 10.35 -21.74 -5.27
C LEU A 51 11.59 -21.22 -4.54
N ASN A 52 12.79 -21.63 -4.95
CA ASN A 52 14.04 -21.18 -4.35
C ASN A 52 14.26 -19.68 -4.55
N THR A 53 14.01 -19.16 -5.76
CA THR A 53 14.12 -17.73 -6.06
C THR A 53 13.16 -16.91 -5.21
N ILE A 54 11.89 -17.32 -5.12
CA ILE A 54 10.86 -16.63 -4.32
C ILE A 54 11.19 -16.67 -2.83
N ASN A 55 11.65 -17.82 -2.33
CA ASN A 55 12.02 -17.97 -0.92
C ASN A 55 13.26 -17.15 -0.55
N GLN A 56 14.17 -16.92 -1.49
CA GLN A 56 15.35 -16.07 -1.27
C GLN A 56 14.97 -14.59 -1.25
N ASP A 57 14.19 -14.15 -2.23
CA ASP A 57 13.74 -12.77 -2.34
C ASP A 57 12.30 -12.68 -2.88
N PRO A 58 11.30 -12.55 -1.99
CA PRO A 58 9.91 -12.40 -2.41
C PRO A 58 9.66 -11.09 -3.19
N ALA A 59 10.56 -10.09 -3.09
CA ALA A 59 10.40 -8.81 -3.75
C ALA A 59 10.46 -8.93 -5.29
N ILE A 60 11.10 -9.98 -5.80
CA ILE A 60 11.28 -10.22 -7.24
C ILE A 60 9.95 -10.36 -8.00
N PHE A 61 8.87 -10.76 -7.33
CA PHE A 61 7.53 -10.79 -7.94
C PHE A 61 7.05 -9.41 -8.37
N PHE A 62 7.40 -8.37 -7.61
CA PHE A 62 6.99 -7.00 -7.90
C PHE A 62 7.77 -6.39 -9.08
N GLU A 63 8.89 -7.02 -9.47
CA GLU A 63 9.71 -6.64 -10.63
C GLU A 63 9.26 -7.32 -11.93
N ALA A 64 8.44 -8.37 -11.83
CA ALA A 64 7.95 -9.11 -12.98
C ALA A 64 7.03 -8.24 -13.86
N LYS A 65 7.15 -8.36 -15.18
CA LYS A 65 6.33 -7.55 -16.12
C LYS A 65 4.87 -7.97 -16.10
N ASP A 66 4.61 -9.23 -15.78
CA ASP A 66 3.29 -9.82 -15.65
C ASP A 66 2.73 -9.73 -14.22
N PHE A 67 3.35 -8.94 -13.33
CA PHE A 67 2.94 -8.79 -11.93
C PHE A 67 1.43 -8.55 -11.76
N ILE A 68 0.83 -7.67 -12.56
CA ILE A 68 -0.60 -7.34 -12.48
C ILE A 68 -1.55 -8.54 -12.69
N THR A 69 -1.03 -9.65 -13.23
CA THR A 69 -1.80 -10.88 -13.49
C THR A 69 -1.81 -11.85 -12.30
N ILE A 70 -1.10 -11.53 -11.22
CA ILE A 70 -1.04 -12.37 -10.02
C ILE A 70 -2.41 -12.48 -9.37
N ASP A 71 -2.76 -13.68 -8.88
CA ASP A 71 -4.01 -13.85 -8.16
C ASP A 71 -3.93 -13.29 -6.73
N GLN A 72 -5.09 -12.97 -6.18
CA GLN A 72 -5.22 -12.36 -4.84
C GLN A 72 -4.55 -13.20 -3.74
N ASN A 73 -4.64 -14.53 -3.78
CA ASN A 73 -4.13 -15.38 -2.71
C ASN A 73 -2.61 -15.44 -2.75
N THR A 74 -2.03 -15.57 -3.95
CA THR A 74 -0.57 -15.53 -4.13
C THR A 74 0.01 -14.18 -3.71
N LEU A 75 -0.64 -13.07 -4.10
CA LEU A 75 -0.21 -11.73 -3.66
C LEU A 75 -0.28 -11.57 -2.14
N LEU A 76 -1.36 -12.03 -1.49
CA LEU A 76 -1.49 -12.04 -0.03
C LEU A 76 -0.40 -12.88 0.65
N PHE A 77 -0.04 -14.02 0.05
CA PHE A 77 1.01 -14.88 0.57
C PHE A 77 2.38 -14.17 0.53
N ILE A 78 2.72 -13.55 -0.59
CA ILE A 78 3.99 -12.80 -0.75
C ILE A 78 4.06 -11.62 0.22
N LEU A 79 2.98 -10.84 0.35
CA LEU A 79 2.94 -9.67 1.25
C LEU A 79 3.09 -10.03 2.73
N LYS A 80 2.77 -11.27 3.13
CA LYS A 80 2.93 -11.77 4.49
C LYS A 80 4.26 -12.47 4.73
N ALA A 81 5.12 -12.58 3.72
CA ALA A 81 6.41 -13.23 3.85
C ALA A 81 7.32 -12.44 4.81
N SER A 82 7.84 -13.10 5.85
CA SER A 82 8.64 -12.46 6.90
C SER A 82 9.98 -11.91 6.40
N ASN A 83 10.45 -12.38 5.25
CA ASN A 83 11.68 -11.97 4.59
C ASN A 83 11.44 -10.99 3.42
N LEU A 84 10.22 -10.48 3.23
CA LEU A 84 9.95 -9.43 2.25
C LEU A 84 10.61 -8.12 2.71
N ILE A 85 11.60 -7.66 1.96
CA ILE A 85 12.31 -6.40 2.22
C ILE A 85 11.89 -5.38 1.15
N MET A 86 10.90 -4.56 1.48
CA MET A 86 10.44 -3.46 0.63
C MET A 86 9.88 -2.34 1.51
N LYS A 87 9.98 -1.08 1.07
CA LYS A 87 9.36 0.03 1.82
C LYS A 87 7.84 -0.07 1.71
N GLU A 88 7.15 0.25 2.80
CA GLU A 88 5.69 0.21 2.87
C GLU A 88 5.01 1.06 1.78
N ILE A 89 5.63 2.18 1.40
CA ILE A 89 5.13 3.01 0.30
C ILE A 89 5.27 2.34 -1.08
N ASP A 90 6.36 1.61 -1.31
CA ASP A 90 6.59 0.92 -2.57
C ASP A 90 5.61 -0.28 -2.69
N LEU A 91 5.36 -0.97 -1.58
CA LEU A 91 4.32 -2.00 -1.49
C LEU A 91 2.93 -1.44 -1.78
N TRP A 92 2.58 -0.29 -1.19
CA TRP A 92 1.31 0.38 -1.46
C TRP A 92 1.16 0.72 -2.95
N ASN A 93 2.18 1.30 -3.57
CA ASN A 93 2.15 1.64 -4.99
C ASN A 93 1.94 0.39 -5.87
N LYS A 94 2.56 -0.74 -5.53
CA LYS A 94 2.37 -2.01 -6.23
C LYS A 94 0.95 -2.58 -6.06
N ILE A 95 0.38 -2.49 -4.86
CA ILE A 95 -1.01 -2.91 -4.62
C ILE A 95 -1.99 -2.02 -5.38
N VAL A 96 -1.72 -0.71 -5.47
CA VAL A 96 -2.53 0.22 -6.29
C VAL A 96 -2.43 -0.13 -7.77
N GLU A 97 -1.22 -0.34 -8.29
CA GLU A 97 -0.97 -0.77 -9.69
C GLU A 97 -1.77 -2.05 -10.01
N TRP A 98 -1.64 -3.07 -9.16
CA TRP A 98 -2.38 -4.33 -9.30
C TRP A 98 -3.89 -4.12 -9.22
N GLY A 99 -4.37 -3.33 -8.25
CA GLY A 99 -5.79 -3.13 -7.99
C GLY A 99 -6.51 -2.40 -9.13
N ILE A 100 -5.87 -1.40 -9.73
CA ILE A 100 -6.38 -0.70 -10.92
C ILE A 100 -6.48 -1.66 -12.11
N ALA A 101 -5.50 -2.54 -12.28
CA ALA A 101 -5.49 -3.51 -13.38
C ALA A 101 -6.59 -4.59 -13.27
N GLN A 102 -7.19 -4.80 -12.10
CA GLN A 102 -8.22 -5.83 -11.90
C GLN A 102 -9.60 -5.46 -12.48
N ASP A 103 -9.87 -4.16 -12.71
CA ASP A 103 -11.14 -3.71 -13.27
C ASP A 103 -10.91 -2.74 -14.43
N PRO A 104 -11.32 -3.08 -15.67
CA PRO A 104 -11.16 -2.22 -16.85
C PRO A 104 -11.81 -0.84 -16.75
N LEU A 105 -12.76 -0.64 -15.82
CA LEU A 105 -13.41 0.65 -15.59
C LEU A 105 -12.54 1.60 -14.75
N LEU A 106 -11.51 1.08 -14.07
CA LEU A 106 -10.58 1.89 -13.29
C LEU A 106 -9.54 2.53 -14.20
N SER A 107 -9.48 3.86 -14.16
CA SER A 107 -8.47 4.64 -14.86
C SER A 107 -7.22 4.82 -13.98
N HIS A 108 -6.06 4.97 -14.61
CA HIS A 108 -4.83 5.38 -13.93
C HIS A 108 -4.93 6.83 -13.41
N ASP A 109 -5.78 7.66 -14.00
CA ASP A 109 -6.03 9.02 -13.51
C ASP A 109 -7.15 9.02 -12.46
N ILE A 110 -6.76 8.98 -11.19
CA ILE A 110 -7.66 8.97 -10.03
C ILE A 110 -8.57 10.21 -10.00
N LYS A 111 -8.18 11.33 -10.62
CA LYS A 111 -9.03 12.55 -10.68
C LYS A 111 -10.31 12.33 -11.48
N THR A 112 -10.36 11.30 -12.32
CA THR A 112 -11.53 10.93 -13.12
C THR A 112 -12.48 9.99 -12.39
N TRP A 113 -12.14 9.56 -11.17
CA TRP A 113 -12.91 8.54 -10.46
C TRP A 113 -14.21 9.09 -9.88
N THR A 114 -15.26 8.28 -9.98
CA THR A 114 -16.55 8.50 -9.32
C THR A 114 -16.55 7.74 -7.99
N SER A 115 -17.55 7.97 -7.15
CA SER A 115 -17.72 7.20 -5.90
C SER A 115 -17.82 5.69 -6.14
N ASP A 116 -18.40 5.27 -7.28
CA ASP A 116 -18.45 3.86 -7.68
C ASP A 116 -17.05 3.31 -8.01
N HIS A 117 -16.22 4.07 -8.74
CA HIS A 117 -14.84 3.67 -9.02
C HIS A 117 -14.04 3.50 -7.73
N PHE A 118 -14.17 4.43 -6.77
CA PHE A 118 -13.53 4.31 -5.47
C PHE A 118 -14.03 3.11 -4.66
N SER A 119 -15.34 2.84 -4.69
CA SER A 119 -15.94 1.69 -4.02
C SER A 119 -15.46 0.36 -4.59
N THR A 120 -15.38 0.27 -5.92
CA THR A 120 -14.82 -0.90 -6.63
C THR A 120 -13.36 -1.12 -6.24
N PHE A 121 -12.52 -0.08 -6.34
CA PHE A 121 -11.11 -0.19 -5.99
C PHE A 121 -10.91 -0.57 -4.52
N ARG A 122 -11.66 0.04 -3.59
CA ARG A 122 -11.67 -0.34 -2.16
C ARG A 122 -11.88 -1.84 -2.02
N ASN A 123 -12.94 -2.39 -2.62
CA ASN A 123 -13.27 -3.81 -2.47
C ASN A 123 -12.14 -4.72 -2.97
N ILE A 124 -11.46 -4.30 -4.03
CA ILE A 124 -10.29 -5.01 -4.60
C ILE A 124 -9.10 -4.95 -3.62
N VAL A 125 -8.78 -3.79 -3.06
CA VAL A 125 -7.56 -3.63 -2.23
C VAL A 125 -7.75 -3.97 -0.75
N GLN A 126 -8.99 -4.02 -0.25
CA GLN A 126 -9.33 -4.26 1.15
C GLN A 126 -8.59 -5.45 1.79
N PRO A 127 -8.43 -6.62 1.11
CA PRO A 127 -7.73 -7.77 1.68
C PRO A 127 -6.26 -7.48 2.02
N PHE A 128 -5.62 -6.55 1.32
CA PHE A 128 -4.19 -6.26 1.43
C PHE A 128 -3.88 -5.13 2.42
N VAL A 129 -4.87 -4.32 2.80
CA VAL A 129 -4.67 -3.14 3.66
C VAL A 129 -3.94 -3.51 4.96
N ASN A 130 -4.30 -4.62 5.60
CA ASN A 130 -3.65 -5.06 6.85
C ASN A 130 -2.24 -5.62 6.67
N CYS A 131 -1.77 -5.80 5.43
CA CYS A 131 -0.40 -6.22 5.15
C CYS A 131 0.58 -5.04 5.10
N ILE A 132 0.07 -3.80 5.01
CA ILE A 132 0.90 -2.59 4.95
C ILE A 132 0.88 -1.88 6.30
N LYS A 133 2.07 -1.51 6.78
CA LYS A 133 2.23 -0.67 7.97
C LYS A 133 2.27 0.79 7.56
N PHE A 134 1.09 1.39 7.36
CA PHE A 134 0.98 2.79 6.96
C PHE A 134 1.64 3.77 7.93
N SER A 135 1.81 3.41 9.21
CA SER A 135 2.56 4.20 10.19
C SER A 135 4.06 4.34 9.87
N LEU A 136 4.61 3.52 8.98
CA LEU A 136 6.00 3.60 8.51
C LEU A 136 6.12 4.33 7.16
N ILE A 137 5.01 4.78 6.57
CA ILE A 137 5.00 5.62 5.37
C ILE A 137 5.26 7.07 5.81
N SER A 138 6.10 7.78 5.06
CA SER A 138 6.37 9.19 5.34
C SER A 138 5.09 10.02 5.25
N GLN A 139 5.04 11.15 5.96
CA GLN A 139 3.87 12.02 5.95
C GLN A 139 3.57 12.49 4.52
N ASP A 140 4.58 12.95 3.79
CA ASP A 140 4.45 13.43 2.41
C ASP A 140 3.92 12.34 1.48
N ASP A 141 4.52 11.14 1.50
CA ASP A 141 4.06 10.01 0.69
C ASP A 141 2.63 9.59 1.04
N PHE A 142 2.27 9.61 2.32
CA PHE A 142 0.91 9.30 2.73
C PHE A 142 -0.08 10.30 2.14
N PHE A 143 0.20 11.61 2.24
CA PHE A 143 -0.68 12.65 1.73
C PHE A 143 -0.83 12.60 0.21
N GLU A 144 0.25 12.32 -0.51
CA GLU A 144 0.23 12.32 -1.97
C GLU A 144 -0.31 11.02 -2.57
N LYS A 145 0.05 9.86 -1.99
CA LYS A 145 -0.15 8.54 -2.63
C LYS A 145 -1.18 7.66 -1.92
N VAL A 146 -1.38 7.81 -0.61
CA VAL A 146 -2.32 6.98 0.17
C VAL A 146 -3.66 7.69 0.37
N ARG A 147 -3.62 8.95 0.79
CA ARG A 147 -4.80 9.77 1.12
C ARG A 147 -5.83 9.88 0.00
N PRO A 148 -5.48 9.97 -1.31
CA PRO A 148 -6.48 10.02 -2.38
C PRO A 148 -7.48 8.85 -2.34
N PHE A 149 -7.07 7.71 -1.79
CA PHE A 149 -7.92 6.53 -1.64
C PHE A 149 -8.50 6.40 -0.21
N ASN A 150 -7.83 6.94 0.80
CA ASN A 150 -8.21 6.79 2.21
C ASN A 150 -9.62 7.30 2.56
N GLN A 151 -10.07 8.40 1.93
CA GLN A 151 -11.40 8.99 2.22
C GLN A 151 -12.55 8.01 1.91
N GLU A 152 -12.37 7.14 0.92
CA GLU A 152 -13.41 6.22 0.44
C GLU A 152 -13.15 4.77 0.89
N ILE A 153 -11.88 4.36 1.10
CA ILE A 153 -11.52 3.07 1.71
C ILE A 153 -11.95 3.03 3.19
N GLY A 154 -12.38 4.16 3.79
CA GLY A 154 -13.05 4.26 5.09
C GLY A 154 -12.40 3.40 6.16
N VAL A 155 -11.08 3.44 6.15
CA VAL A 155 -10.26 2.79 7.15
C VAL A 155 -10.04 3.84 8.21
N GLU A 156 -11.03 4.05 9.07
CA GLU A 156 -10.82 4.79 10.33
C GLU A 156 -9.65 4.17 11.15
N SER A 157 -9.26 2.93 10.85
CA SER A 157 -8.07 2.25 11.38
C SER A 157 -6.73 2.60 10.72
N LEU A 158 -6.67 3.26 9.56
CA LEU A 158 -5.41 3.87 9.08
C LEU A 158 -5.05 5.06 9.96
N SER A 159 -6.08 5.78 10.43
CA SER A 159 -5.97 6.88 11.37
C SER A 159 -5.92 6.46 12.84
N SER A 160 -6.19 5.20 13.20
CA SER A 160 -6.14 4.78 14.61
C SER A 160 -4.70 4.63 15.13
N GLY A 161 -3.71 4.56 14.23
CA GLY A 161 -2.27 4.65 14.55
C GLY A 161 -1.60 5.91 14.02
N ILE A 162 -2.30 6.71 13.22
CA ILE A 162 -1.86 7.99 12.68
C ILE A 162 -2.96 8.97 13.06
N GLY A 163 -2.82 9.61 14.23
CA GLY A 163 -3.85 10.50 14.79
C GLY A 163 -4.51 11.32 13.70
N THR A 164 -5.84 11.43 13.74
CA THR A 164 -6.64 12.32 12.89
C THR A 164 -5.78 13.50 12.44
N TYR A 165 -5.57 13.68 11.13
CA TYR A 165 -4.79 14.80 10.57
C TYR A 165 -5.42 16.19 10.85
N SER A 166 -6.24 16.27 11.89
CA SER A 166 -6.63 17.42 12.67
C SER A 166 -5.68 17.48 13.87
N GLY A 167 -4.74 18.42 13.82
CA GLY A 167 -4.02 18.83 15.02
C GLY A 167 -4.94 19.54 16.00
N PRO A 168 -4.39 20.11 17.08
CA PRO A 168 -5.14 20.93 18.01
C PRO A 168 -5.98 21.98 17.29
N SER A 169 -7.27 21.99 17.62
CA SER A 169 -8.18 23.04 17.22
C SER A 169 -8.82 23.67 18.45
N PHE A 170 -8.74 24.99 18.55
CA PHE A 170 -9.33 25.77 19.64
C PHE A 170 -10.27 26.81 19.05
N GLY A 171 -11.30 27.20 19.81
CA GLY A 171 -12.14 28.35 19.48
C GLY A 171 -13.37 28.07 18.61
N GLY A 172 -14.39 27.43 19.18
CA GLY A 172 -15.76 27.47 18.63
C GLY A 172 -15.91 27.18 17.13
N SER A 173 -16.86 27.87 16.47
CA SER A 173 -17.22 27.68 15.06
C SER A 173 -16.28 28.35 14.05
N GLU A 174 -15.44 29.28 14.49
CA GLU A 174 -14.54 30.06 13.62
C GLU A 174 -13.05 29.76 13.86
N THR A 175 -12.75 28.85 14.81
CA THR A 175 -11.42 28.32 15.20
C THR A 175 -10.31 29.35 15.38
N ASP A 176 -9.99 29.69 16.62
CA ASP A 176 -8.85 30.56 16.95
C ASP A 176 -7.50 29.92 16.60
N LEU A 177 -7.40 28.60 16.68
CA LEU A 177 -6.24 27.83 16.23
C LEU A 177 -6.73 26.63 15.44
N GLN A 178 -6.10 26.39 14.29
CA GLN A 178 -6.34 25.20 13.49
C GLN A 178 -5.01 24.69 12.94
N LEU A 179 -4.62 23.49 13.36
CA LEU A 179 -3.55 22.71 12.76
C LEU A 179 -4.20 21.57 11.98
N TRP A 180 -3.91 21.42 10.69
CA TRP A 180 -4.46 20.35 9.86
C TRP A 180 -3.47 19.97 8.76
N GLY A 181 -3.38 18.69 8.37
CA GLY A 181 -2.46 18.30 7.30
C GLY A 181 -0.99 18.16 7.74
N ASN A 182 -0.06 18.75 7.00
CA ASN A 182 1.38 18.74 7.30
C ASN A 182 1.78 20.03 8.04
N PHE A 183 1.97 19.97 9.36
CA PHE A 183 2.25 21.19 10.13
C PHE A 183 3.59 21.82 9.78
N ASN A 184 4.51 21.12 9.13
CA ASN A 184 5.80 21.65 8.70
C ASN A 184 5.71 22.59 7.49
N GLU A 185 4.52 22.76 6.89
CA GLU A 185 4.33 23.67 5.74
C GLU A 185 3.47 24.87 6.11
N GLU A 186 3.85 26.05 5.60
CA GLU A 186 3.18 27.35 5.83
C GLU A 186 1.82 27.51 5.11
N ARG A 187 1.01 26.45 5.05
CA ARG A 187 -0.37 26.48 4.50
C ARG A 187 -1.39 25.73 5.35
N TYR A 188 -0.92 25.02 6.36
CA TYR A 188 -1.66 24.00 7.08
C TYR A 188 -1.89 24.34 8.56
N CYS A 189 -1.24 25.39 9.07
CA CYS A 189 -1.53 25.93 10.38
C CYS A 189 -2.02 27.37 10.23
N ARG A 190 -3.13 27.69 10.92
CA ARG A 190 -3.70 29.04 10.95
C ARG A 190 -4.12 29.40 12.36
N CYS A 191 -3.89 30.65 12.71
CA CYS A 191 -4.28 31.23 13.99
C CYS A 191 -4.98 32.55 13.72
N VAL A 192 -6.23 32.68 14.16
CA VAL A 192 -7.02 33.92 14.07
C VAL A 192 -7.65 34.19 15.42
N LYS A 193 -8.02 35.43 15.74
CA LYS A 193 -8.75 35.70 16.98
C LYS A 193 -10.23 35.77 16.69
N THR A 194 -10.99 34.79 17.16
CA THR A 194 -12.44 34.70 16.91
C THR A 194 -13.24 34.46 18.18
N SER A 195 -12.81 33.54 19.05
CA SER A 195 -13.52 33.14 20.27
C SER A 195 -12.80 33.54 21.55
N TYR A 196 -11.46 33.58 21.57
CA TYR A 196 -10.70 33.88 22.78
C TYR A 196 -10.55 35.39 23.02
N GLU A 197 -10.50 35.78 24.30
CA GLU A 197 -10.34 37.18 24.70
C GLU A 197 -9.01 37.79 24.22
N TYR A 198 -7.97 36.97 24.15
CA TYR A 198 -6.63 37.34 23.71
C TYR A 198 -6.21 36.53 22.48
N LYS A 199 -5.35 37.14 21.66
CA LYS A 199 -4.73 36.45 20.52
C LYS A 199 -3.84 35.31 21.04
N ILE A 200 -3.91 34.15 20.38
CA ILE A 200 -2.97 33.05 20.63
C ILE A 200 -1.62 33.34 19.96
N ARG A 201 -1.62 34.05 18.82
CA ARG A 201 -0.44 34.50 18.07
C ARG A 201 -0.64 35.93 17.57
N GLU A 202 0.44 36.71 17.49
CA GLU A 202 0.40 38.09 17.00
C GLU A 202 0.02 38.20 15.51
N SER A 203 0.58 37.32 14.67
CA SER A 203 0.29 37.22 13.23
C SER A 203 -0.87 36.27 12.96
N GLU A 204 -1.73 36.68 12.01
CA GLU A 204 -2.89 35.93 11.51
C GLU A 204 -2.57 35.16 10.21
N ASP A 205 -1.32 35.19 9.77
CA ASP A 205 -0.84 34.48 8.59
C ASP A 205 -0.79 32.96 8.84
N TYR A 206 -0.79 32.20 7.76
CA TYR A 206 -0.44 30.79 7.82
C TYR A 206 0.99 30.61 8.37
N PHE A 207 1.25 29.48 9.01
CA PHE A 207 2.56 29.18 9.59
C PHE A 207 2.86 27.68 9.56
N SER A 208 4.13 27.34 9.73
CA SER A 208 4.57 25.98 10.02
C SER A 208 4.88 25.81 11.52
N VAL A 209 4.84 24.56 11.98
CA VAL A 209 5.20 24.14 13.33
C VAL A 209 6.26 23.06 13.19
N ASP A 210 7.50 23.43 13.45
CA ASP A 210 8.65 22.53 13.28
C ASP A 210 8.85 21.59 14.48
N ASP A 211 8.28 21.93 15.65
CA ASP A 211 8.34 21.14 16.89
C ASP A 211 7.10 21.39 17.78
N TYR A 212 6.58 20.35 18.44
CA TYR A 212 5.42 20.43 19.33
C TYR A 212 5.37 19.34 20.40
N GLU A 213 4.83 19.68 21.58
CA GLU A 213 4.59 18.76 22.69
C GLU A 213 3.09 18.62 22.99
N VAL A 214 2.61 17.39 23.22
CA VAL A 214 1.19 17.11 23.53
C VAL A 214 1.04 16.72 25.00
N PHE A 215 0.22 17.48 25.72
CA PHE A 215 -0.08 17.22 27.14
C PHE A 215 -1.55 16.84 27.34
N GLN A 216 -1.81 15.81 28.15
CA GLN A 216 -3.16 15.45 28.57
C GLN A 216 -3.49 16.06 29.94
N VAL A 217 -4.51 16.91 30.01
CA VAL A 217 -5.01 17.46 31.28
C VAL A 217 -6.08 16.52 31.85
N VAL A 218 -5.74 15.80 32.92
CA VAL A 218 -6.70 14.94 33.64
C VAL A 218 -7.33 15.74 34.79
N ARG A 219 -8.65 15.91 34.76
CA ARG A 219 -9.39 16.46 35.92
C ARG A 219 -9.60 15.35 36.93
N ILE A 220 -8.90 15.42 38.06
CA ILE A 220 -9.14 14.54 39.19
C ILE A 220 -10.32 15.12 39.97
N PHE A 221 -11.47 14.45 39.90
CA PHE A 221 -12.58 14.78 40.80
C PHE A 221 -12.30 14.17 42.16
N SER A 222 -11.98 15.01 43.13
CA SER A 222 -12.03 14.62 44.54
C SER A 222 -13.50 14.51 44.94
N THR A 223 -14.01 13.30 45.15
CA THR A 223 -15.29 13.10 45.83
C THR A 223 -15.08 13.39 47.31
N THR A 224 -15.57 14.54 47.78
CA THR A 224 -15.74 14.83 49.20
C THR A 224 -17.13 14.40 49.65
#